data_AF-A0A7S0FRN8-F1
#
_entry.id   AF-A0A7S0FRN8-F1
#
_cell.length_a   1.000
_cell.length_b   1.000
_cell.length_c   1.000
_cell.angle_alpha   90.00
_cell.angle_beta   90.00
_cell.angle_gamma   90.00
#
_symmetry.space_group_name_H-M   'P 1'
#
loop_
_entity.id
_entity.type
_entity.pdbx_description
1 polymer ?
#
loop_
_entity_poly.entity_id
_entity_poly.type
_entity_poly.pdbx_seq_one_letter_code
_entity_poly.pdbx_strand_id
1 'polypeptide(L)'
;MATPIRHDDKLSGLQVMVIFIILGVGADDIFVLVDAYKQAYRLLDPGTAPVQRFAWAYRRASGAMLVTSAATMLGMAAATVSSLPCIATFGIFGMLAVFFDFVMVISYFAAVLVIYERHVMHRCNYCTFVYGLPGRLMTRWRDTSASQTQARRT
;
A
#
# COMPACT_ATOMS: atom_id res chain seq x y z
N MET A 1 -52.06 -1.00 12.77
CA MET A 1 -51.78 -0.29 11.50
C MET A 1 -50.45 -0.82 10.99
N ALA A 2 -50.49 -1.99 10.34
CA ALA A 2 -49.31 -2.69 9.83
C ALA A 2 -49.14 -2.30 8.36
N THR A 3 -48.05 -1.63 8.01
CA THR A 3 -47.69 -1.40 6.61
C THR A 3 -47.11 -2.69 6.02
N PRO A 4 -47.47 -3.03 4.77
CA PRO A 4 -47.08 -4.29 4.14
C PRO A 4 -45.59 -4.27 3.76
N ILE A 5 -44.92 -5.41 3.95
CA ILE A 5 -43.51 -5.66 3.62
C ILE A 5 -43.30 -5.49 2.10
N ARG A 6 -42.49 -4.52 1.68
CA ARG A 6 -41.98 -4.43 0.31
C ARG A 6 -40.81 -5.40 0.14
N HIS A 7 -40.94 -6.35 -0.78
CA HIS A 7 -40.00 -7.46 -0.96
C HIS A 7 -38.85 -7.17 -1.93
N ASP A 8 -38.78 -5.99 -2.56
CA ASP A 8 -37.98 -5.79 -3.79
C ASP A 8 -36.91 -4.67 -3.74
N ASP A 9 -36.61 -4.10 -2.57
CA ASP A 9 -35.52 -3.10 -2.42
C ASP A 9 -34.20 -3.72 -1.94
N LYS A 10 -34.11 -5.04 -1.95
CA LYS A 10 -33.18 -5.83 -1.14
C LYS A 10 -31.71 -5.70 -1.52
N LEU A 11 -31.39 -5.15 -2.70
CA LEU A 11 -30.07 -4.58 -3.00
C LEU A 11 -30.06 -3.10 -2.57
N SER A 12 -30.20 -2.86 -1.28
CA SER A 12 -30.17 -1.53 -0.67
C SER A 12 -28.91 -0.79 -1.13
N GLY A 13 -28.99 0.51 -1.44
CA GLY A 13 -27.84 1.30 -1.96
C GLY A 13 -26.55 1.22 -1.14
N LEU A 14 -26.63 0.79 0.12
CA LEU A 14 -25.50 0.42 0.97
C LEU A 14 -24.59 -0.65 0.35
N GLN A 15 -25.13 -1.61 -0.41
CA GLN A 15 -24.34 -2.65 -1.06
C GLN A 15 -23.50 -2.10 -2.21
N VAL A 16 -23.98 -1.03 -2.87
CA VAL A 16 -23.18 -0.28 -3.86
C VAL A 16 -22.06 0.50 -3.15
N MET A 17 -22.32 1.02 -1.94
CA MET A 17 -21.27 1.69 -1.14
C MET A 17 -20.14 0.74 -0.74
N VAL A 18 -20.42 -0.55 -0.52
CA VAL A 18 -19.39 -1.56 -0.24
C VAL A 18 -18.35 -1.61 -1.36
N ILE A 19 -18.78 -1.53 -2.62
CA ILE A 19 -17.87 -1.56 -3.77
C ILE A 19 -16.91 -0.36 -3.73
N PHE A 20 -17.43 0.84 -3.44
CA PHE A 20 -16.61 2.04 -3.31
C PHE A 20 -15.63 1.97 -2.13
N ILE A 21 -16.05 1.37 -1.02
CA ILE A 21 -15.19 1.18 0.15
C ILE A 21 -14.06 0.22 -0.17
N ILE A 22 -14.33 -0.90 -0.83
CA ILE A 22 -13.30 -1.87 -1.22
C ILE A 22 -12.29 -1.22 -2.17
N LEU A 23 -12.76 -0.44 -3.15
CA LEU A 23 -11.86 0.28 -4.06
C LEU A 23 -10.97 1.29 -3.32
N GLY A 24 -11.52 1.99 -2.32
CA GLY A 24 -10.76 2.92 -1.49
C GLY A 24 -9.68 2.23 -0.66
N VAL A 25 -10.03 1.11 0.00
CA VAL A 25 -9.09 0.33 0.82
C VAL A 25 -8.01 -0.31 -0.04
N GLY A 26 -8.36 -0.95 -1.15
CA GLY A 26 -7.38 -1.56 -2.05
C GLY A 26 -6.44 -0.54 -2.71
N ALA A 27 -6.94 0.67 -3.00
CA ALA A 27 -6.08 1.75 -3.48
C ALA A 27 -5.07 2.19 -2.41
N ASP A 28 -5.50 2.32 -1.14
CA ASP A 28 -4.61 2.67 -0.02
C ASP A 28 -3.48 1.64 0.12
N ASP A 29 -3.81 0.34 0.12
CA ASP A 29 -2.85 -0.75 0.24
C ASP A 29 -1.84 -0.77 -0.93
N ILE A 30 -2.29 -0.53 -2.16
CA ILE A 30 -1.40 -0.41 -3.33
C ILE A 30 -0.43 0.77 -3.19
N PHE A 31 -0.94 1.94 -2.77
CA PHE A 31 -0.11 3.12 -2.59
C PHE A 31 0.96 2.92 -1.51
N VAL A 32 0.60 2.27 -0.40
CA VAL A 32 1.55 1.94 0.68
C VAL A 32 2.66 1.02 0.16
N LEU A 33 2.33 -0.01 -0.64
CA LEU A 33 3.37 -0.91 -1.18
C LEU A 33 4.31 -0.18 -2.13
N VAL A 34 3.74 0.61 -3.06
CA VAL A 34 4.52 1.35 -4.04
C VAL A 34 5.39 2.41 -3.38
N ASP A 35 4.90 3.10 -2.36
CA ASP A 35 5.70 4.09 -1.64
C ASP A 35 6.85 3.44 -0.86
N ALA A 36 6.58 2.34 -0.14
CA ALA A 36 7.64 1.58 0.54
C ALA A 36 8.70 1.05 -0.44
N TYR A 37 8.28 0.64 -1.63
CA TYR A 37 9.20 0.22 -2.69
C TYR A 37 10.03 1.38 -3.23
N LYS A 38 9.43 2.55 -3.46
CA LYS A 38 10.15 3.77 -3.84
C LYS A 38 11.13 4.23 -2.76
N GLN A 39 10.77 4.11 -1.49
CA GLN A 39 11.65 4.38 -0.36
C GLN A 39 12.86 3.44 -0.36
N ALA A 40 12.66 2.15 -0.64
CA ALA A 40 13.75 1.18 -0.72
C ALA A 40 14.83 1.60 -1.74
N TYR A 41 14.46 2.17 -2.89
CA TYR A 41 15.44 2.69 -3.86
C TYR A 41 16.23 3.92 -3.39
N ARG A 42 15.67 4.70 -2.46
CA ARG A 42 16.34 5.90 -1.91
C ARG A 42 17.24 5.57 -0.73
N LEU A 43 16.86 4.59 0.07
CA LEU A 43 17.54 4.22 1.33
C LEU A 43 18.61 3.15 1.15
N LEU A 44 18.46 2.23 0.19
CA LEU A 44 19.46 1.18 -0.07
C LEU A 44 20.45 1.60 -1.16
N ASP A 45 21.72 1.20 -0.99
CA ASP A 45 22.79 1.48 -1.93
C ASP A 45 22.49 0.98 -3.35
N PRO A 46 22.94 1.68 -4.41
CA PRO A 46 22.72 1.31 -5.81
C PRO A 46 23.20 -0.11 -6.19
N GLY A 47 24.11 -0.71 -5.42
CA GLY A 47 24.64 -2.05 -5.64
C GLY A 47 23.86 -3.20 -4.98
N THR A 48 22.84 -2.92 -4.17
CA THR A 48 22.07 -3.99 -3.50
C THR A 48 21.22 -4.78 -4.49
N ALA A 49 21.18 -6.11 -4.33
CA ALA A 49 20.41 -6.99 -5.19
C ALA A 49 18.91 -6.61 -5.18
N PRO A 50 18.21 -6.65 -6.33
CA PRO A 50 16.80 -6.26 -6.43
C PRO A 50 15.90 -7.05 -5.47
N VAL A 51 16.19 -8.34 -5.30
CA VAL A 51 15.48 -9.23 -4.35
C VAL A 51 15.58 -8.74 -2.91
N GLN A 52 16.75 -8.26 -2.48
CA GLN A 52 16.95 -7.76 -1.11
C GLN A 52 16.22 -6.44 -0.88
N ARG A 53 16.18 -5.56 -1.89
CA ARG A 53 15.42 -4.31 -1.83
C ARG A 53 13.92 -4.57 -1.73
N PHE A 54 13.41 -5.46 -2.57
CA PHE A 54 12.02 -5.87 -2.52
C PHE A 54 11.66 -6.49 -1.17
N ALA A 55 12.51 -7.38 -0.63
CA ALA A 55 12.27 -7.99 0.68
C ALA A 55 12.20 -6.96 1.81
N TRP A 56 13.05 -5.93 1.78
CA TRP A 56 13.00 -4.83 2.76
C TRP A 56 11.71 -4.01 2.63
N ALA A 57 11.37 -3.59 1.40
CA ALA A 57 10.15 -2.83 1.12
C ALA A 57 8.90 -3.61 1.54
N TYR A 58 8.85 -4.89 1.17
CA TYR A 58 7.75 -5.78 1.45
C TYR A 58 7.51 -5.95 2.95
N ARG A 59 8.57 -6.22 3.75
CA ARG A 59 8.43 -6.36 5.21
C ARG A 59 7.93 -5.08 5.88
N ARG A 60 8.36 -3.91 5.40
CA ARG A 60 7.91 -2.61 5.90
C ARG A 60 6.45 -2.37 5.55
N ALA A 61 6.10 -2.58 4.28
CA ALA A 61 4.78 -2.31 3.73
C ALA A 61 3.71 -3.26 4.28
N SER A 62 4.01 -4.57 4.34
CA SER A 62 3.09 -5.59 4.85
C SER A 62 2.74 -5.36 6.32
N GLY A 63 3.69 -4.85 7.11
CA GLY A 63 3.44 -4.48 8.51
C GLY A 63 2.49 -3.29 8.64
N ALA A 64 2.62 -2.28 7.78
CA ALA A 64 1.71 -1.14 7.75
C ALA A 64 0.29 -1.55 7.29
N MET A 65 0.20 -2.30 6.18
CA MET A 65 -1.08 -2.80 5.66
C MET A 65 -1.80 -3.67 6.69
N LEU A 66 -1.09 -4.56 7.41
CA LEU A 66 -1.70 -5.38 8.45
C LEU A 66 -2.46 -4.56 9.49
N VAL A 67 -1.85 -3.47 9.95
CA VAL A 67 -2.45 -2.57 10.95
C VAL A 67 -3.65 -1.86 10.34
N THR A 68 -3.53 -1.37 9.10
CA THR A 68 -4.63 -0.70 8.39
C THR A 68 -5.81 -1.64 8.14
N SER A 69 -5.59 -2.81 7.53
CA SER A 69 -6.64 -3.79 7.25
C SER A 69 -7.29 -4.29 8.55
N ALA A 70 -6.52 -4.48 9.63
CA ALA A 70 -7.07 -4.81 10.94
C ALA A 70 -7.98 -3.70 11.49
N ALA A 71 -7.58 -2.44 11.37
CA ALA A 71 -8.41 -1.31 11.78
C ALA A 71 -9.73 -1.24 10.96
N THR A 72 -9.66 -1.46 9.64
CA THR A 72 -10.84 -1.47 8.78
C THR A 72 -11.76 -2.66 9.10
N MET A 73 -11.21 -3.85 9.34
CA MET A 73 -11.97 -5.01 9.79
C MET A 73 -12.67 -4.76 11.13
N LEU A 74 -11.99 -4.13 12.10
CA LEU A 74 -12.60 -3.75 13.37
C LEU A 74 -13.71 -2.71 13.20
N GLY A 75 -13.54 -1.74 12.30
CA GLY A 75 -14.59 -0.78 11.95
C GLY A 75 -15.83 -1.46 11.36
N MET A 76 -15.64 -2.43 10.46
CA MET A 76 -16.73 -3.21 9.87
C MET A 76 -17.35 -4.20 10.88
N ALA A 77 -16.56 -4.77 11.78
CA ALA A 77 -17.05 -5.59 12.88
C ALA A 77 -17.90 -4.78 13.88
N ALA A 78 -17.56 -3.52 14.14
CA ALA A 78 -18.42 -2.65 14.95
C ALA A 78 -19.79 -2.42 14.26
N ALA A 79 -19.82 -2.33 12.92
CA ALA A 79 -21.06 -2.21 12.17
C ALA A 79 -21.96 -3.47 12.28
N THR A 80 -21.40 -4.65 12.54
CA THR A 80 -22.19 -5.88 12.74
C THR A 80 -22.99 -5.90 14.03
N VAL A 81 -22.58 -5.11 15.04
CA VAL A 81 -23.26 -5.03 16.35
C VAL A 81 -24.54 -4.17 16.29
N SER A 82 -24.75 -3.45 15.19
CA SER A 82 -25.91 -2.57 15.03
C SER A 82 -27.24 -3.33 14.94
N SER A 83 -28.30 -2.80 15.54
CA SER A 83 -29.65 -3.38 15.50
C SER A 83 -30.34 -3.26 14.14
N LEU A 84 -29.71 -2.59 13.16
CA LEU A 84 -30.24 -2.37 11.82
C LEU A 84 -29.71 -3.49 10.89
N PRO A 85 -30.57 -4.41 10.42
CA PRO A 85 -30.13 -5.59 9.67
C PRO A 85 -29.41 -5.27 8.35
N CYS A 86 -29.70 -4.11 7.74
CA CYS A 86 -29.00 -3.64 6.54
C CYS A 86 -27.53 -3.26 6.82
N ILE A 87 -27.23 -2.72 8.00
CA ILE A 87 -25.88 -2.30 8.39
C ILE A 87 -25.08 -3.50 8.89
N ALA A 88 -25.75 -4.44 9.58
CA ALA A 88 -25.10 -5.64 10.07
C ALA A 88 -24.61 -6.55 8.94
N THR A 89 -25.44 -6.77 7.92
CA THR A 89 -25.04 -7.54 6.72
C THR A 89 -23.93 -6.83 5.95
N PHE A 90 -24.02 -5.50 5.80
CA PHE A 90 -22.95 -4.68 5.23
C PHE A 90 -21.60 -4.87 5.96
N GLY A 91 -21.59 -4.87 7.30
CA GLY A 91 -20.38 -5.08 8.08
C GLY A 91 -19.73 -6.45 7.88
N ILE A 92 -20.54 -7.52 7.80
CA ILE A 92 -20.03 -8.88 7.56
C ILE A 92 -19.40 -9.00 6.17
N PHE A 93 -20.08 -8.49 5.13
CA PHE A 93 -19.54 -8.48 3.76
C PHE A 93 -18.29 -7.61 3.64
N GLY A 94 -18.28 -6.43 4.25
CA GLY A 94 -17.13 -5.52 4.24
C GLY A 94 -15.90 -6.11 4.93
N MET A 95 -16.08 -6.72 6.10
CA MET A 95 -14.99 -7.39 6.82
C MET A 95 -14.36 -8.52 6.00
N LEU A 96 -15.20 -9.35 5.35
CA LEU A 96 -14.73 -10.43 4.49
C LEU A 96 -13.98 -9.88 3.26
N ALA A 97 -14.50 -8.82 2.64
CA ALA A 97 -13.87 -8.21 1.48
C ALA A 97 -12.49 -7.62 1.79
N VAL A 98 -12.35 -6.90 2.91
CA VAL A 98 -11.06 -6.35 3.37
C VAL A 98 -10.05 -7.47 3.65
N PHE A 99 -10.51 -8.59 4.23
CA PHE A 99 -9.65 -9.74 4.44
C PHE A 99 -9.13 -10.34 3.13
N PHE A 100 -9.99 -10.49 2.12
CA PHE A 100 -9.57 -10.97 0.80
C PHE A 100 -8.65 -9.97 0.07
N ASP A 101 -8.94 -8.68 0.17
CA ASP A 101 -8.12 -7.62 -0.42
C ASP A 101 -6.69 -7.66 0.13
N PHE A 102 -6.54 -7.75 1.46
CA PHE A 102 -5.25 -7.91 2.13
C PHE A 102 -4.46 -9.13 1.61
N VAL A 103 -5.12 -10.29 1.48
CA VAL A 103 -4.48 -11.50 0.94
C VAL A 103 -4.07 -11.32 -0.52
N MET A 104 -4.90 -10.65 -1.33
CA MET A 104 -4.64 -10.40 -2.74
C MET A 104 -3.47 -9.42 -2.93
N VAL A 105 -3.40 -8.35 -2.15
CA VAL A 105 -2.28 -7.39 -2.20
C VAL A 105 -0.96 -8.08 -1.83
N ILE A 106 -0.95 -8.85 -0.74
CA ILE A 106 0.25 -9.54 -0.26
C ILE A 106 0.78 -10.60 -1.23
N SER A 107 -0.10 -11.32 -1.91
CA SER A 107 0.31 -12.42 -2.82
C SER A 107 0.39 -11.99 -4.28
N TYR A 108 -0.71 -11.48 -4.83
CA TYR A 108 -0.83 -11.14 -6.25
C TYR A 108 -0.08 -9.85 -6.59
N PHE A 109 -0.31 -8.77 -5.85
CA PHE A 109 0.30 -7.49 -6.18
C PHE A 109 1.81 -7.49 -5.92
N ALA A 110 2.26 -8.16 -4.87
CA ALA A 110 3.68 -8.44 -4.62
C ALA A 110 4.35 -9.19 -5.79
N ALA A 111 3.70 -10.24 -6.32
CA ALA A 111 4.22 -10.99 -7.46
C ALA A 111 4.29 -10.13 -8.74
N VAL A 112 3.24 -9.35 -9.01
CA VAL A 112 3.21 -8.41 -10.15
C VAL A 112 4.33 -7.38 -10.03
N LEU A 113 4.60 -6.86 -8.84
CA LEU A 113 5.65 -5.87 -8.61
C LEU A 113 7.06 -6.43 -8.88
N VAL A 114 7.33 -7.68 -8.47
CA VAL A 114 8.60 -8.38 -8.79
C VAL A 114 8.75 -8.61 -10.29
N ILE A 115 7.67 -9.01 -10.97
CA ILE A 115 7.68 -9.20 -12.43
C ILE A 115 7.91 -7.87 -13.14
N TYR A 116 7.28 -6.80 -12.66
CA TYR A 116 7.43 -5.43 -13.17
C TYR A 116 8.89 -4.97 -13.06
N GLU A 117 9.54 -5.17 -11.92
CA GLU A 117 10.97 -4.86 -11.76
C GLU A 117 11.82 -5.61 -12.79
N ARG A 118 11.57 -6.91 -12.97
CA ARG A 118 12.35 -7.76 -13.87
C ARG A 118 12.16 -7.44 -15.35
N HIS A 119 10.97 -7.01 -15.78
CA HIS A 119 10.67 -6.79 -17.20
C HIS A 119 10.81 -5.33 -17.63
N VAL A 120 10.44 -4.37 -16.77
CA VAL A 120 10.40 -2.95 -17.14
C VAL A 120 11.76 -2.27 -16.94
N MET A 121 12.52 -2.62 -15.90
CA MET A 121 13.87 -2.06 -15.72
C MET A 121 14.87 -2.55 -16.79
N HIS A 122 14.69 -3.77 -17.32
CA HIS A 122 15.55 -4.30 -18.39
C HIS A 122 15.30 -3.69 -19.77
N ARG A 123 14.12 -3.10 -20.02
CA ARG A 123 13.76 -2.48 -21.32
C ARG A 123 14.02 -0.97 -21.38
N CYS A 124 14.09 -0.28 -20.24
CA CYS A 124 14.16 1.19 -20.21
C CYS A 124 15.48 1.69 -19.60
N ASN A 125 16.49 1.90 -20.45
CA ASN A 125 17.79 2.50 -20.09
C ASN A 125 17.67 3.98 -19.61
N TYR A 126 16.46 4.54 -19.61
CA TYR A 126 16.14 5.91 -19.17
C TYR A 126 15.52 5.99 -17.76
N CYS A 127 15.03 4.90 -17.16
CA CYS A 127 14.40 4.97 -15.84
C CYS A 127 15.37 4.94 -14.65
N THR A 128 16.64 4.59 -14.88
CA THR A 128 17.74 4.85 -13.91
C THR A 128 17.86 6.34 -13.59
N PHE A 129 17.35 7.24 -14.45
CA PHE A 129 17.43 8.69 -14.26
C PHE A 129 16.28 9.28 -13.41
N VAL A 130 15.12 8.60 -13.35
CA VAL A 130 13.93 9.14 -12.64
C VAL A 130 13.75 8.49 -11.25
N TYR A 131 14.12 7.22 -11.09
CA TYR A 131 14.25 6.57 -9.78
C TYR A 131 15.70 6.58 -9.24
N GLY A 132 16.63 7.19 -9.97
CA GLY A 132 18.02 7.36 -9.59
C GLY A 132 18.54 8.76 -9.90
N LEU A 133 18.42 9.65 -8.91
CA LEU A 133 19.32 10.78 -8.70
C LEU A 133 19.47 10.91 -7.17
N PRO A 134 20.69 11.10 -6.63
CA PRO A 134 21.96 10.51 -7.05
C PRO A 134 22.82 10.19 -5.81
N GLY A 135 23.11 8.91 -5.53
CA GLY A 135 24.15 8.53 -4.57
C GLY A 135 25.53 9.14 -4.88
N ARG A 136 25.76 9.58 -6.13
CA ARG A 136 26.97 10.30 -6.57
C ARG A 136 27.02 11.79 -6.22
N LEU A 137 25.91 12.42 -5.84
CA LEU A 137 25.93 13.84 -5.44
C LEU A 137 26.06 13.98 -3.93
N MET A 138 25.54 13.01 -3.17
CA MET A 138 25.62 13.03 -1.70
C MET A 138 27.02 12.69 -1.17
N THR A 139 27.80 11.84 -1.86
CA THR A 139 29.23 11.70 -1.56
C THR A 139 29.99 13.01 -1.81
N ARG A 140 29.70 13.70 -2.91
CA ARG A 140 30.30 15.01 -3.21
C ARG A 140 29.94 16.09 -2.16
N TRP A 141 28.72 16.09 -1.62
CA TRP A 141 28.36 16.99 -0.51
C TRP A 141 29.01 16.59 0.81
N ARG A 142 29.12 15.30 1.12
CA ARG A 142 29.82 14.81 2.32
C ARG A 142 31.30 15.21 2.31
N ASP A 143 31.95 15.09 1.16
CA ASP A 143 33.37 15.48 1.00
C ASP A 143 33.53 17.01 1.03
N THR A 144 32.59 17.77 0.45
CA THR A 144 32.60 19.24 0.49
C THR A 144 32.33 19.79 1.90
N SER A 145 31.50 19.13 2.70
CA SER A 145 31.26 19.48 4.10
C SER A 145 32.47 19.17 5.00
N ALA A 146 33.19 18.10 4.70
CA ALA A 146 34.45 17.77 5.40
C ALA A 146 35.55 18.81 5.09
N SER A 147 35.68 19.25 3.84
CA SER A 147 36.68 20.26 3.45
C SER A 147 36.37 21.66 3.99
N GLN A 148 35.09 22.07 4.08
CA GLN A 148 34.73 23.39 4.61
C GLN A 148 34.89 23.52 6.13
N THR A 149 34.77 22.42 6.88
CA THR A 149 34.98 22.42 8.33
C THR A 149 36.46 22.59 8.69
N GLN A 150 37.37 22.12 7.82
CA GLN A 150 38.82 22.29 7.96
C GLN A 150 39.25 23.75 7.62
N ALA A 151 38.66 24.37 6.59
CA ALA A 151 38.99 25.73 6.15
C ALA A 151 38.48 26.84 7.10
N ARG A 152 37.53 26.53 8.00
CA ARG A 152 37.04 27.47 9.04
C ARG A 152 37.88 27.45 10.33
N ARG A 153 38.92 26.61 10.40
CA ARG A 153 39.80 26.44 11.59
C ARG A 153 41.22 26.98 11.40
N THR A 154 41.53 27.60 10.26
CA THR A 154 42.76 28.34 9.98
C THR A 154 42.42 29.80 9.76
#